data_AF-A0A3B0WUJ0-F1
#
_entry.id   AF-A0A3B0WUJ0-F1
#
_cell.length_a   1.000
_cell.length_b   1.000
_cell.length_c   1.000
_cell.angle_alpha   90.00
_cell.angle_beta   90.00
_cell.angle_gamma   90.00
#
_symmetry.space_group_name_H-M   'P 1'
#
loop_
_entity.id
_entity.type
_entity.pdbx_description
1 polymer ?
#
loop_
_entity_poly.entity_id
_entity_poly.type
_entity_poly.pdbx_seq_one_letter_code
_entity_poly.pdbx_strand_id
1 'polypeptide(L)'
;MSNPLAIQSGRPCSEIAISPKALLDVRQAYLVTMRQRFKSEINRLNRDNNRGDMLKMLKKQKSSHGDAENLSFLMTYVYAFNWLQQNLHTQYRKEVLAAFSRGPQAFLMQMLLKSDSTTAFIQAYITYWQHYSGEAQLQQHQLLSLLQIKGTPEALADYIENCWNDLQLFGRSFTLGYRDLARQEKDRYSEMLGTENKERLALIDTLPDTTKPTRFAKLGIIPAMGCPQTCRHCMFIFRPLMHNTKDPAQLYEIVDELTTSVLFTGGDLTQHLEHFYCALSTMRNITTFAILLNGDFADSREVA
;
A
#
# COMPACT_ATOMS: atom_id res chain seq x y z
N MET A 1 -23.26 -52.72 -12.19
CA MET A 1 -22.77 -52.41 -10.84
C MET A 1 -21.56 -51.52 -10.99
N SER A 2 -21.77 -50.25 -10.68
CA SER A 2 -20.88 -49.13 -10.93
C SER A 2 -19.83 -49.07 -9.83
N ASN A 3 -18.56 -49.22 -10.18
CA ASN A 3 -17.46 -48.81 -9.32
C ASN A 3 -17.20 -47.33 -9.63
N PRO A 4 -17.50 -46.39 -8.73
CA PRO A 4 -17.05 -45.02 -8.93
C PRO A 4 -15.53 -45.02 -8.78
N LEU A 5 -14.83 -44.70 -9.87
CA LEU A 5 -13.44 -44.26 -9.82
C LEU A 5 -13.39 -43.06 -8.87
N ALA A 6 -12.98 -43.32 -7.63
CA ALA A 6 -12.62 -42.29 -6.69
C ALA A 6 -11.37 -41.60 -7.25
N ILE A 7 -11.58 -40.49 -7.97
CA ILE A 7 -10.52 -39.53 -8.26
C ILE A 7 -10.20 -38.89 -6.93
N GLN A 8 -9.20 -39.45 -6.25
CA GLN A 8 -8.54 -38.80 -5.13
C GLN A 8 -7.96 -37.50 -5.66
N SER A 9 -8.62 -36.38 -5.40
CA SER A 9 -8.06 -35.06 -5.62
C SER A 9 -6.93 -34.88 -4.62
N GLY A 10 -5.74 -35.35 -5.02
CA GLY A 10 -4.50 -34.90 -4.43
C GLY A 10 -4.40 -33.41 -4.68
N ARG A 11 -4.95 -32.60 -3.77
CA ARG A 11 -4.50 -31.22 -3.58
C ARG A 11 -2.98 -31.31 -3.54
N PRO A 12 -2.22 -30.60 -4.40
CA PRO A 12 -0.84 -30.33 -4.06
C PRO A 12 -0.90 -29.43 -2.84
N CYS A 13 -0.82 -30.05 -1.66
CA CYS A 13 -0.42 -29.39 -0.43
C CYS A 13 1.08 -29.16 -0.52
N SER A 14 1.55 -28.46 -1.55
CA SER A 14 2.86 -27.84 -1.52
C SER A 14 2.72 -26.62 -0.63
N GLU A 15 2.79 -26.85 0.69
CA GLU A 15 3.36 -25.85 1.58
C GLU A 15 4.65 -25.39 0.90
N ILE A 16 4.69 -24.15 0.43
CA ILE A 16 5.97 -23.54 0.08
C ILE A 16 6.70 -23.43 1.41
N ALA A 17 7.53 -24.43 1.71
CA ALA A 17 8.39 -24.42 2.86
C ALA A 17 9.44 -23.33 2.64
N ILE A 18 9.07 -22.09 2.96
CA ILE A 18 10.03 -21.00 3.03
C ILE A 18 10.97 -21.39 4.16
N SER A 19 12.24 -21.63 3.82
CA SER A 19 13.22 -22.01 4.83
C SER A 19 13.23 -20.98 5.97
N PRO A 20 13.52 -21.39 7.22
CA PRO A 20 13.63 -20.45 8.34
C PRO A 20 14.57 -19.27 8.04
N LYS A 21 15.62 -19.51 7.25
CA LYS A 21 16.54 -18.49 6.77
C LYS A 21 15.86 -17.49 5.82
N ALA A 22 15.11 -17.96 4.84
CA ALA A 22 14.40 -17.08 3.90
C ALA A 22 13.29 -16.27 4.60
N LEU A 23 12.59 -16.85 5.58
CA LEU A 23 11.64 -16.09 6.42
C LEU A 23 12.34 -14.98 7.20
N LEU A 24 13.52 -15.26 7.76
CA LEU A 24 14.32 -14.27 8.48
C LEU A 24 14.78 -13.13 7.54
N ASP A 25 15.24 -13.48 6.34
CA ASP A 25 15.69 -12.51 5.33
C ASP A 25 14.56 -11.58 4.90
N VAL A 26 13.37 -12.13 4.61
CA VAL A 26 12.17 -11.35 4.23
C VAL A 26 11.74 -10.45 5.39
N ARG A 27 11.66 -10.98 6.62
CA ARG A 27 11.33 -10.18 7.81
C ARG A 27 12.31 -9.03 8.00
N GLN A 28 13.61 -9.29 7.87
CA GLN A 28 14.63 -8.27 8.03
C GLN A 28 14.54 -7.19 6.96
N ALA A 29 14.35 -7.57 5.69
CA ALA A 29 14.16 -6.63 4.58
C ALA A 29 12.93 -5.76 4.78
N TYR A 30 11.81 -6.35 5.22
CA TYR A 30 10.59 -5.63 5.57
C TYR A 30 10.84 -4.60 6.68
N LEU A 31 11.43 -5.03 7.81
CA LEU A 31 11.68 -4.15 8.96
C LEU A 31 12.62 -2.99 8.60
N VAL A 32 13.68 -3.25 7.83
CA VAL A 32 14.60 -2.19 7.36
C VAL A 32 13.86 -1.16 6.50
N THR A 33 13.08 -1.64 5.53
CA THR A 33 12.30 -0.78 4.64
C THR A 33 11.30 0.07 5.42
N MET A 34 10.57 -0.54 6.36
CA MET A 34 9.56 0.17 7.15
C MET A 34 10.18 1.19 8.10
N ARG A 35 11.33 0.88 8.71
CA ARG A 35 12.08 1.86 9.52
C ARG A 35 12.52 3.06 8.68
N GLN A 36 13.03 2.83 7.47
CA GLN A 36 13.43 3.91 6.57
C GLN A 36 12.24 4.77 6.15
N ARG A 37 11.09 4.16 5.81
CA ARG A 37 9.87 4.90 5.47
C ARG A 37 9.38 5.74 6.65
N PHE A 38 9.27 5.15 7.84
CA PHE A 38 8.87 5.86 9.05
C PHE A 38 9.79 7.05 9.33
N LYS A 39 11.12 6.83 9.35
CA LYS A 39 12.12 7.89 9.55
C LYS A 39 11.99 9.01 8.53
N SER A 40 11.80 8.67 7.26
CA SER A 40 11.66 9.66 6.19
C SER A 40 10.42 10.53 6.38
N GLU A 41 9.28 9.96 6.78
CA GLU A 41 8.07 10.75 7.09
C GLU A 41 8.27 11.70 8.27
N ILE A 42 8.84 11.21 9.37
CA ILE A 42 9.12 12.06 10.54
C ILE A 42 10.08 13.20 10.19
N ASN A 43 11.16 12.89 9.46
CA ASN A 43 12.12 13.89 9.02
C ASN A 43 11.52 14.92 8.07
N ARG A 44 10.63 14.49 7.17
CA ARG A 44 9.92 15.40 6.25
C ARG A 44 9.03 16.38 7.01
N LEU A 45 8.31 15.89 8.01
CA LEU A 45 7.36 16.68 8.80
C LEU A 45 8.04 17.59 9.82
N ASN A 46 9.18 17.17 10.39
CA ASN A 46 9.89 17.86 11.47
C ASN A 46 11.27 18.42 11.06
N ARG A 47 11.51 18.64 9.76
CA ARG A 47 12.80 19.16 9.27
C ARG A 47 13.14 20.51 9.93
N ASP A 48 14.43 20.73 10.19
CA ASP A 48 15.00 21.99 10.69
C ASP A 48 14.31 22.53 11.95
N ASN A 49 14.19 21.70 13.00
CA ASN A 49 13.63 22.05 14.31
C ASN A 49 12.25 22.74 14.21
N ASN A 50 11.21 22.00 13.85
CA ASN A 50 9.82 22.49 13.69
C ASN A 50 9.57 23.42 12.49
N ARG A 51 10.41 23.41 11.44
CA ARG A 51 10.17 24.15 10.18
C ARG A 51 9.79 23.25 9.00
N GLY A 52 9.50 21.99 9.27
CA GLY A 52 9.12 20.98 8.29
C GLY A 52 7.71 21.17 7.74
N ASP A 53 7.28 20.19 6.94
CA ASP A 53 6.01 20.29 6.22
C ASP A 53 4.79 20.38 7.14
N MET A 54 4.86 19.83 8.36
CA MET A 54 3.77 19.94 9.34
C MET A 54 3.50 21.40 9.72
N LEU A 55 4.55 22.18 9.97
CA LEU A 55 4.39 23.62 10.26
C LEU A 55 3.73 24.33 9.08
N LYS A 56 4.17 24.05 7.84
CA LYS A 56 3.60 24.67 6.64
C LYS A 56 2.13 24.33 6.46
N MET A 57 1.72 23.10 6.78
CA MET A 57 0.33 22.68 6.73
C MET A 57 -0.52 23.41 7.78
N LEU A 58 -0.05 23.47 9.02
CA LEU A 58 -0.73 24.19 10.11
C LEU A 58 -0.84 25.70 9.83
N LYS A 59 0.22 26.34 9.31
CA LYS A 59 0.18 27.76 8.92
C LYS A 59 -0.83 28.04 7.79
N LYS A 60 -1.22 27.06 6.99
CA LYS A 60 -2.27 27.24 5.96
C LYS A 60 -3.68 27.08 6.51
N GLN A 61 -3.84 26.44 7.67
CA GLN A 61 -5.13 26.26 8.31
C GLN A 61 -5.49 27.49 9.13
N LYS A 62 -6.72 27.99 8.97
CA LYS A 62 -7.21 29.12 9.76
C LYS A 62 -7.31 28.79 11.26
N SER A 63 -7.67 27.56 11.61
CA SER A 63 -7.89 27.10 12.99
C SER A 63 -6.60 26.99 13.81
N SER A 64 -5.45 26.80 13.16
CA SER A 64 -4.16 26.58 13.82
C SER A 64 -3.07 27.59 13.46
N HIS A 65 -3.36 28.59 12.62
CA HIS A 65 -2.37 29.55 12.10
C HIS A 65 -1.53 30.22 13.20
N GLY A 66 -2.18 30.74 14.26
CA GLY A 66 -1.51 31.45 15.35
C GLY A 66 -0.73 30.53 16.31
N ASP A 67 -1.13 29.25 16.38
CA ASP A 67 -0.58 28.26 17.30
C ASP A 67 0.38 27.27 16.59
N ALA A 68 0.60 27.44 15.28
CA ALA A 68 1.22 26.47 14.40
C ALA A 68 2.64 26.06 14.85
N GLU A 69 3.43 27.01 15.35
CA GLU A 69 4.80 26.75 15.82
C GLU A 69 4.82 25.89 17.09
N ASN A 70 3.85 26.11 17.99
CA ASN A 70 3.71 25.34 19.22
C ASN A 70 3.12 23.95 18.95
N LEU A 71 2.27 23.82 17.92
CA LEU A 71 1.63 22.56 17.54
C LEU A 71 2.50 21.64 16.68
N SER A 72 3.41 22.19 15.87
CA SER A 72 4.06 21.44 14.78
C SER A 72 4.78 20.16 15.24
N PHE A 73 5.47 20.21 16.38
CA PHE A 73 6.21 19.05 16.90
C PHE A 73 5.23 17.93 17.28
N LEU A 74 4.26 18.24 18.15
CA LEU A 74 3.23 17.30 18.60
C LEU A 74 2.48 16.71 17.41
N MET A 75 2.03 17.57 16.49
CA MET A 75 1.27 17.14 15.32
C MET A 75 2.05 16.20 14.41
N THR A 76 3.38 16.30 14.37
CA THR A 76 4.21 15.32 13.69
C THR A 76 4.12 13.94 14.33
N TYR A 77 4.01 13.84 15.65
CA TYR A 77 3.87 12.56 16.34
C TYR A 77 2.41 12.05 16.40
N VAL A 78 1.42 12.94 16.33
CA VAL A 78 0.03 12.56 16.02
C VAL A 78 -0.04 11.92 14.63
N TYR A 79 0.65 12.49 13.65
CA TYR A 79 0.83 11.88 12.34
C TYR A 79 1.56 10.53 12.44
N ALA A 80 2.66 10.46 13.19
CA ALA A 80 3.43 9.24 13.39
C ALA A 80 2.55 8.09 13.91
N PHE A 81 1.70 8.38 14.90
CA PHE A 81 0.74 7.42 15.45
C PHE A 81 -0.17 6.87 14.34
N ASN A 82 -0.86 7.74 13.62
CA ASN A 82 -1.79 7.34 12.56
C ASN A 82 -1.09 6.62 11.41
N TRP A 83 0.13 7.03 11.06
CA TRP A 83 0.95 6.36 10.06
C TRP A 83 1.24 4.90 10.45
N LEU A 84 1.61 4.65 11.71
CA LEU A 84 1.86 3.29 12.21
C LEU A 84 0.59 2.44 12.19
N GLN A 85 -0.57 3.03 12.50
CA GLN A 85 -1.85 2.31 12.46
C GLN A 85 -2.18 1.84 11.03
N GLN A 86 -1.93 2.68 10.03
CA GLN A 86 -2.28 2.38 8.64
C GLN A 86 -1.24 1.58 7.86
N ASN A 87 0.05 1.75 8.14
CA ASN A 87 1.12 1.23 7.30
C ASN A 87 1.81 -0.01 7.89
N LEU A 88 1.56 -0.36 9.15
CA LEU A 88 2.20 -1.48 9.82
C LEU A 88 1.20 -2.39 10.51
N HIS A 89 1.35 -3.69 10.24
CA HIS A 89 0.72 -4.72 11.06
C HIS A 89 1.18 -4.59 12.52
N THR A 90 0.25 -4.79 13.46
CA THR A 90 0.46 -4.63 14.91
C THR A 90 1.71 -5.37 15.41
N GLN A 91 1.91 -6.60 14.94
CA GLN A 91 3.04 -7.46 15.31
C GLN A 91 4.43 -6.84 15.06
N TYR A 92 4.58 -5.98 14.05
CA TYR A 92 5.88 -5.42 13.66
C TYR A 92 6.13 -4.02 14.25
N ARG A 93 5.12 -3.36 14.83
CA ARG A 93 5.24 -1.97 15.31
C ARG A 93 6.34 -1.82 16.35
N LYS A 94 6.41 -2.74 17.32
CA LYS A 94 7.44 -2.73 18.36
C LYS A 94 8.84 -2.83 17.78
N GLU A 95 9.06 -3.72 16.82
CA GLU A 95 10.37 -3.93 16.20
C GLU A 95 10.80 -2.78 15.28
N VAL A 96 9.85 -2.15 14.60
CA VAL A 96 10.12 -0.93 13.83
C VAL A 96 10.52 0.20 14.77
N LEU A 97 9.74 0.44 15.84
CA LEU A 97 10.00 1.53 16.77
C LEU A 97 11.24 1.33 17.65
N ALA A 98 11.65 0.08 17.92
CA ALA A 98 12.83 -0.22 18.72
C ALA A 98 14.12 0.48 18.21
N ALA A 99 14.23 0.71 16.90
CA ALA A 99 15.36 1.41 16.30
C ALA A 99 15.43 2.91 16.69
N PHE A 100 14.32 3.47 17.16
CA PHE A 100 14.16 4.89 17.52
C PHE A 100 13.97 5.09 19.04
N SER A 101 13.92 4.02 19.83
CA SER A 101 13.68 4.06 21.27
C SER A 101 14.92 4.39 22.12
N ARG A 102 15.93 5.05 21.53
CA ARG A 102 17.16 5.47 22.23
C ARG A 102 17.26 6.98 22.24
N GLY A 103 17.70 7.55 23.36
CA GLY A 103 17.90 8.98 23.52
C GLY A 103 16.67 9.74 24.03
N PRO A 104 16.64 11.08 23.93
CA PRO A 104 15.69 11.94 24.63
C PRO A 104 14.24 11.77 24.15
N GLN A 105 14.02 11.23 22.95
CA GLN A 105 12.70 11.00 22.38
C GLN A 105 12.18 9.58 22.60
N ALA A 106 12.87 8.74 23.38
CA ALA A 106 12.47 7.36 23.63
C ALA A 106 11.06 7.25 24.25
N PHE A 107 10.65 8.23 25.06
CA PHE A 107 9.32 8.27 25.66
C PHE A 107 8.21 8.34 24.60
N LEU A 108 8.44 9.04 23.47
CA LEU A 108 7.47 9.12 22.37
C LEU A 108 7.23 7.75 21.74
N MET A 109 8.29 6.96 21.55
CA MET A 109 8.15 5.62 20.97
C MET A 109 7.32 4.71 21.88
N GLN A 110 7.52 4.83 23.20
CA GLN A 110 6.70 4.09 24.17
C GLN A 110 5.24 4.55 24.16
N MET A 111 5.01 5.85 24.05
CA MET A 111 3.67 6.44 23.99
C MET A 111 2.92 6.01 22.73
N LEU A 112 3.59 6.01 21.57
CA LEU A 112 3.03 5.51 20.31
C LEU A 112 2.59 4.04 20.38
N LEU A 113 3.33 3.20 21.13
CA LEU A 113 3.00 1.79 21.31
C LEU A 113 1.87 1.52 22.30
N LYS A 114 1.72 2.38 23.31
CA LYS A 114 0.72 2.22 24.38
C LYS A 114 -0.64 2.84 24.06
N SER A 115 -0.71 3.70 23.05
CA SER A 115 -1.93 4.41 22.71
C SER A 115 -2.78 3.57 21.76
N ASP A 116 -4.08 3.47 22.04
CA ASP A 116 -5.01 2.70 21.22
C ASP A 116 -5.81 3.59 20.24
N SER A 117 -5.75 4.90 20.41
CA SER A 117 -6.41 5.88 19.55
C SER A 117 -5.62 7.18 19.45
N THR A 118 -5.96 8.02 18.48
CA THR A 118 -5.38 9.36 18.30
C THR A 118 -5.61 10.22 19.54
N THR A 119 -6.84 10.23 20.06
CA THR A 119 -7.20 10.93 21.31
C THR A 119 -6.37 10.44 22.48
N ALA A 120 -6.22 9.12 22.65
CA ALA A 120 -5.43 8.54 23.73
C ALA A 120 -3.94 8.96 23.64
N PHE A 121 -3.39 9.02 22.43
CA PHE A 121 -2.03 9.51 22.21
C PHE A 121 -1.88 11.00 22.59
N ILE A 122 -2.82 11.84 22.16
CA ILE A 122 -2.83 13.29 22.48
C ILE A 122 -2.89 13.50 23.99
N GLN A 123 -3.82 12.82 24.68
CA GLN A 123 -3.97 12.90 26.13
C GLN A 123 -2.72 12.44 26.88
N ALA A 124 -2.11 11.33 26.43
CA ALA A 124 -0.86 10.84 27.01
C ALA A 124 0.29 11.85 26.82
N TYR A 125 0.37 12.52 25.67
CA TYR A 125 1.38 13.54 25.41
C TYR A 125 1.22 14.78 26.29
N ILE A 126 -0.02 15.28 26.43
CA ILE A 126 -0.35 16.39 27.33
C ILE A 126 0.05 16.01 28.77
N THR A 127 -0.41 14.85 29.24
CA THR A 127 -0.15 14.36 30.60
C THR A 127 1.33 14.24 30.87
N TYR A 128 2.12 13.69 29.93
CA TYR A 128 3.56 13.55 30.07
C TYR A 128 4.24 14.90 30.33
N TRP A 129 3.97 15.92 29.51
CA TRP A 129 4.64 17.21 29.63
C TRP A 129 4.15 18.07 30.79
N GLN A 130 2.92 17.87 31.25
CA GLN A 130 2.42 18.50 32.48
C GLN A 130 3.15 18.01 33.73
N HIS A 131 3.50 16.72 33.78
CA HIS A 131 4.16 16.10 34.92
C HIS A 131 5.68 16.00 34.75
N TYR A 132 6.22 16.46 33.62
CA TYR A 132 7.64 16.40 33.35
C TYR A 132 8.41 17.36 34.27
N SER A 133 9.34 16.81 35.05
CA SER A 133 10.16 17.53 36.04
C SER A 133 11.66 17.52 35.73
N GLY A 134 12.03 17.14 34.50
CA GLY A 134 13.43 17.12 34.05
C GLY A 134 13.93 18.48 33.55
N GLU A 135 15.01 18.46 32.76
CA GLU A 135 15.60 19.67 32.17
C GLU A 135 14.63 20.38 31.23
N ALA A 136 14.61 21.71 31.24
CA ALA A 136 13.70 22.50 30.41
C ALA A 136 13.79 22.10 28.92
N GLN A 137 12.67 21.61 28.38
CA GLN A 137 12.53 21.24 26.97
C GLN A 137 11.63 22.23 26.25
N LEU A 138 11.96 22.55 25.00
CA LEU A 138 11.13 23.42 24.15
C LEU A 138 9.71 22.87 24.03
N GLN A 139 9.55 21.55 23.89
CA GLN A 139 8.25 20.89 23.73
C GLN A 139 7.36 21.08 24.96
N GLN A 140 7.96 21.08 26.16
CA GLN A 140 7.22 21.36 27.39
C GLN A 140 6.72 22.81 27.39
N HIS A 141 7.59 23.76 27.07
CA HIS A 141 7.21 25.17 26.99
C HIS A 141 6.08 25.40 25.97
N GLN A 142 6.21 24.85 24.77
CA GLN A 142 5.20 24.94 23.72
C GLN A 142 3.85 24.37 24.17
N LEU A 143 3.85 23.21 24.84
CA LEU A 143 2.62 22.64 25.39
C LEU A 143 2.01 23.52 26.49
N LEU A 144 2.83 23.99 27.44
CA LEU A 144 2.36 24.81 28.54
C LEU A 144 1.81 26.16 28.06
N SER A 145 2.41 26.77 27.03
CA SER A 145 1.87 27.96 26.39
C SER A 145 0.51 27.71 25.74
N LEU A 146 0.35 26.59 25.03
CA LEU A 146 -0.96 26.21 24.48
C LEU A 146 -1.98 25.95 25.59
N LEU A 147 -1.58 25.29 26.67
CA LEU A 147 -2.45 25.02 27.81
C LEU A 147 -2.92 26.32 28.49
N GLN A 148 -2.04 27.30 28.64
CA GLN A 148 -2.40 28.63 29.16
C GLN A 148 -3.46 29.32 28.29
N ILE A 149 -3.39 29.15 26.98
CA ILE A 149 -4.35 29.75 26.02
C ILE A 149 -5.68 29.00 26.04
N LYS A 150 -5.67 27.66 26.09
CA LYS A 150 -6.90 26.84 26.00
C LYS A 150 -7.57 26.58 27.37
N GLY A 151 -6.86 26.83 28.47
CA GLY A 151 -7.37 26.76 29.83
C GLY A 151 -7.22 25.39 30.49
N THR A 152 -7.84 24.34 29.94
CA THR A 152 -7.81 22.98 30.54
C THR A 152 -7.14 21.95 29.65
N PRO A 153 -6.63 20.83 30.21
CA PRO A 153 -6.04 19.74 29.44
C PRO A 153 -7.03 19.12 28.45
N GLU A 154 -8.30 19.01 28.83
CA GLU A 154 -9.38 18.48 27.99
C GLU A 154 -9.64 19.42 26.81
N ALA A 155 -9.77 20.74 27.08
CA ALA A 155 -9.97 21.73 26.02
C ALA A 155 -8.77 21.80 25.06
N LEU A 156 -7.55 21.60 25.57
CA LEU A 156 -6.35 21.49 24.74
C LEU A 156 -6.37 20.23 23.88
N ALA A 157 -6.75 19.08 24.45
CA ALA A 157 -6.85 17.82 23.71
C ALA A 157 -7.88 17.92 22.56
N ASP A 158 -9.07 18.45 22.86
CA ASP A 158 -10.12 18.69 21.87
C ASP A 158 -9.65 19.63 20.77
N TYR A 159 -8.94 20.70 21.13
CA TYR A 159 -8.36 21.63 20.16
C TYR A 159 -7.35 20.96 19.22
N ILE A 160 -6.44 20.15 19.77
CA ILE A 160 -5.44 19.42 18.98
C ILE A 160 -6.10 18.40 18.06
N GLU A 161 -7.09 17.66 18.58
CA GLU A 161 -7.84 16.67 17.80
C GLU A 161 -8.63 17.33 16.66
N ASN A 162 -9.24 18.50 16.90
CA ASN A 162 -9.91 19.26 15.85
C ASN A 162 -8.92 19.74 14.77
N CYS A 163 -7.76 20.28 15.17
CA CYS A 163 -6.71 20.66 14.21
C CYS A 163 -6.24 19.46 13.37
N TRP A 164 -6.13 18.28 14.01
CA TRP A 164 -5.79 17.04 13.33
C TRP A 164 -6.83 16.62 12.29
N ASN A 165 -8.10 16.60 12.70
CA ASN A 165 -9.20 16.20 11.82
C ASN A 165 -9.35 17.16 10.64
N ASP A 166 -9.14 18.46 10.85
CA ASP A 166 -9.15 19.49 9.80
C ASP A 166 -8.06 19.27 8.75
N LEU A 167 -6.93 18.62 9.08
CA LEU A 167 -5.86 18.36 8.11
C LEU A 167 -6.24 17.28 7.11
N GLN A 168 -7.19 16.40 7.45
CA GLN A 168 -7.70 15.32 6.60
C GLN A 168 -6.61 14.41 5.97
N LEU A 169 -5.46 14.26 6.62
CA LEU A 169 -4.28 13.56 6.06
C LEU A 169 -4.50 12.06 5.84
N PHE A 170 -5.47 11.49 6.56
CA PHE A 170 -5.76 10.06 6.59
C PHE A 170 -7.24 9.76 6.28
N GLY A 171 -8.00 10.76 5.80
CA GLY A 171 -9.45 10.67 5.57
C GLY A 171 -9.89 9.88 4.35
N ARG A 172 -8.96 9.40 3.51
CA ARG A 172 -9.24 8.49 2.38
C ARG A 172 -8.33 7.28 2.49
N SER A 173 -8.88 6.08 2.33
CA SER A 173 -8.06 4.88 2.20
C SER A 173 -7.16 4.98 0.97
N PHE A 174 -5.96 4.39 1.03
CA PHE A 174 -5.06 4.30 -0.13
C PHE A 174 -5.77 3.72 -1.35
N THR A 175 -6.65 2.74 -1.15
CA THR A 175 -7.49 2.14 -2.20
C THR A 175 -8.38 3.17 -2.90
N LEU A 176 -9.07 4.04 -2.15
CA LEU A 176 -9.93 5.07 -2.72
C LEU A 176 -9.13 6.16 -3.42
N GLY A 177 -8.05 6.65 -2.80
CA GLY A 177 -7.19 7.67 -3.41
C GLY A 177 -6.53 7.20 -4.70
N TYR A 178 -6.11 5.93 -4.74
CA TYR A 178 -5.51 5.36 -5.93
C TYR A 178 -6.54 5.02 -7.02
N ARG A 179 -7.75 4.59 -6.65
CA ARG A 179 -8.86 4.45 -7.61
C ARG A 179 -9.18 5.78 -8.28
N ASP A 180 -9.18 6.86 -7.52
CA ASP A 180 -9.36 8.22 -8.05
C ASP A 180 -8.23 8.62 -9.01
N LEU A 181 -6.97 8.34 -8.65
CA LEU A 181 -5.82 8.60 -9.53
C LEU A 181 -5.89 7.80 -10.83
N ALA A 182 -6.20 6.50 -10.75
CA ALA A 182 -6.37 5.64 -11.92
C ALA A 182 -7.48 6.15 -12.84
N ARG A 183 -8.60 6.62 -12.27
CA ARG A 183 -9.68 7.27 -13.03
C ARG A 183 -9.20 8.56 -13.70
N GLN A 184 -8.55 9.47 -12.97
CA GLN A 184 -8.05 10.73 -13.50
C GLN A 184 -7.07 10.53 -14.67
N GLU A 185 -6.16 9.57 -14.53
CA GLU A 185 -5.22 9.25 -15.61
C GLU A 185 -5.92 8.64 -16.81
N LYS A 186 -6.91 7.76 -16.61
CA LYS A 186 -7.73 7.23 -17.71
C LYS A 186 -8.47 8.34 -18.45
N ASP A 187 -9.09 9.26 -17.72
CA ASP A 187 -9.83 10.38 -18.28
C ASP A 187 -8.87 11.25 -19.11
N ARG A 188 -7.69 11.57 -18.57
CA ARG A 188 -6.62 12.30 -19.27
C ARG A 188 -6.20 11.62 -20.58
N TYR A 189 -5.95 10.31 -20.57
CA TYR A 189 -5.60 9.57 -21.79
C TYR A 189 -6.74 9.54 -22.82
N SER A 190 -7.99 9.41 -22.35
CA SER A 190 -9.17 9.44 -23.22
C SER A 190 -9.35 10.81 -23.88
N GLU A 191 -9.07 11.89 -23.15
CA GLU A 191 -9.10 13.27 -23.66
C GLU A 191 -7.97 13.54 -24.67
N MET A 192 -6.80 12.93 -24.50
CA MET A 192 -5.70 13.04 -25.46
C MET A 192 -6.01 12.42 -26.83
N LEU A 193 -6.95 11.48 -26.90
CA LEU A 193 -7.40 10.87 -28.15
C LEU A 193 -8.49 11.73 -28.81
N GLY A 194 -8.06 12.69 -29.62
CA GLY A 194 -8.94 13.47 -30.50
C GLY A 194 -9.71 12.60 -31.51
N THR A 195 -10.76 13.17 -32.12
CA THR A 195 -11.65 12.47 -33.07
C THR A 195 -10.89 11.83 -34.22
N GLU A 196 -9.93 12.54 -34.81
CA GLU A 196 -9.10 12.03 -35.92
C GLU A 196 -8.27 10.80 -35.51
N ASN A 197 -7.76 10.75 -34.27
CA ASN A 197 -7.02 9.58 -33.78
C ASN A 197 -7.94 8.39 -33.56
N LYS A 198 -9.19 8.62 -33.12
CA LYS A 198 -10.20 7.56 -32.98
C LYS A 198 -10.58 6.98 -34.35
N GLU A 199 -10.73 7.83 -35.37
CA GLU A 199 -10.97 7.39 -36.75
C GLU A 199 -9.79 6.59 -37.31
N ARG A 200 -8.55 7.03 -37.06
CA ARG A 200 -7.34 6.28 -37.45
C ARG A 200 -7.26 4.91 -36.78
N LEU A 201 -7.56 4.82 -35.48
CA LEU A 201 -7.58 3.55 -34.75
C LEU A 201 -8.65 2.61 -35.32
N ALA A 202 -9.86 3.13 -35.59
CA ALA A 202 -10.92 2.34 -36.21
C ALA A 202 -10.52 1.81 -37.60
N LEU A 203 -9.77 2.58 -38.39
CA LEU A 203 -9.23 2.09 -39.67
C LEU A 203 -8.21 0.96 -39.46
N ILE A 204 -7.32 1.09 -38.49
CA ILE A 204 -6.36 0.03 -38.14
C ILE A 204 -7.09 -1.25 -37.74
N ASP A 205 -8.15 -1.15 -36.92
CA ASP A 205 -8.95 -2.31 -36.50
C ASP A 205 -9.65 -3.03 -37.67
N THR A 206 -9.85 -2.36 -38.80
CA THR A 206 -10.42 -2.96 -40.03
C THR A 206 -9.38 -3.57 -40.96
N LEU A 207 -8.08 -3.35 -40.73
CA LEU A 207 -7.05 -3.92 -41.57
C LEU A 207 -6.99 -5.44 -41.37
N PRO A 208 -6.87 -6.22 -42.46
CA PRO A 208 -6.76 -7.67 -42.34
C PRO A 208 -5.40 -8.05 -41.74
N ASP A 209 -5.40 -9.04 -40.84
CA ASP A 209 -4.18 -9.69 -40.38
C ASP A 209 -3.59 -10.51 -41.53
N THR A 210 -2.56 -9.97 -42.19
CA THR A 210 -1.99 -10.57 -43.42
C THR A 210 -0.92 -11.63 -43.15
N THR A 211 -0.39 -11.71 -41.94
CA THR A 211 0.76 -12.57 -41.61
C THR A 211 0.46 -13.41 -40.38
N LYS A 212 0.58 -14.74 -40.51
CA LYS A 212 0.51 -15.62 -39.35
C LYS A 212 1.74 -15.41 -38.47
N PRO A 213 1.57 -15.30 -37.14
CA PRO A 213 2.71 -15.19 -36.23
C PRO A 213 3.61 -16.41 -36.36
N THR A 214 4.92 -16.20 -36.33
CA THR A 214 5.90 -17.28 -36.16
C THR A 214 6.05 -17.63 -34.67
N ARG A 215 6.80 -18.68 -34.36
CA ARG A 215 7.10 -19.07 -32.99
C ARG A 215 7.82 -17.95 -32.23
N PHE A 216 7.39 -17.69 -31.00
CA PHE A 216 8.00 -16.74 -30.07
C PHE A 216 8.89 -17.47 -29.05
N ALA A 217 9.89 -16.76 -28.54
CA ALA A 217 10.73 -17.28 -27.44
C ALA A 217 9.95 -17.37 -26.11
N LYS A 218 9.00 -16.45 -25.89
CA LYS A 218 8.17 -16.37 -24.68
C LYS A 218 6.91 -15.57 -24.96
N LEU A 219 5.78 -16.01 -24.40
CA LEU A 219 4.51 -15.27 -24.44
C LEU A 219 3.98 -14.96 -23.03
N GLY A 220 3.30 -13.83 -22.90
CA GLY A 220 2.62 -13.42 -21.67
C GLY A 220 1.11 -13.61 -21.79
N ILE A 221 0.48 -14.24 -20.79
CA ILE A 221 -0.98 -14.36 -20.68
C ILE A 221 -1.46 -13.50 -19.53
N ILE A 222 -2.53 -12.75 -19.78
CA ILE A 222 -3.24 -11.94 -18.78
C ILE A 222 -4.66 -12.51 -18.63
N PRO A 223 -4.89 -13.46 -17.71
CA PRO A 223 -6.20 -14.12 -17.58
C PRO A 223 -7.23 -13.21 -16.89
N ALA A 224 -6.76 -12.32 -16.01
CA ALA A 224 -7.57 -11.33 -15.33
C ALA A 224 -6.76 -10.05 -15.15
N MET A 225 -7.43 -8.91 -15.22
CA MET A 225 -6.85 -7.61 -14.86
C MET A 225 -7.49 -7.11 -13.57
N GLY A 226 -6.72 -7.14 -12.50
CA GLY A 226 -7.17 -6.74 -11.17
C GLY A 226 -6.08 -6.98 -10.14
N CYS A 227 -5.91 -6.04 -9.23
CA CYS A 227 -5.00 -6.19 -8.10
C CYS A 227 -5.61 -5.46 -6.91
N PRO A 228 -5.75 -6.09 -5.73
CA PRO A 228 -6.18 -5.40 -4.52
C PRO A 228 -5.13 -4.36 -4.10
N GLN A 229 -3.87 -4.58 -4.49
CA GLN A 229 -2.76 -3.68 -4.24
C GLN A 229 -2.69 -2.55 -5.26
N THR A 230 -2.49 -1.35 -4.75
CA THR A 230 -2.45 -0.11 -5.50
C THR A 230 -1.03 0.43 -5.61
N CYS A 231 -0.15 -0.36 -6.24
CA CYS A 231 1.28 -0.02 -6.33
C CYS A 231 1.50 1.26 -7.16
N ARG A 232 2.16 2.28 -6.58
CA ARG A 232 2.38 3.60 -7.23
C ARG A 232 2.99 3.54 -8.65
N HIS A 233 3.76 2.49 -8.94
CA HIS A 233 4.44 2.30 -10.23
C HIS A 233 3.78 1.25 -11.13
N CYS A 234 2.60 0.75 -10.76
CA CYS A 234 1.91 -0.27 -11.55
C CYS A 234 1.41 0.34 -12.86
N MET A 235 1.92 -0.14 -14.00
CA MET A 235 1.45 0.32 -15.30
C MET A 235 0.06 -0.21 -15.67
N PHE A 236 -0.43 -1.26 -15.00
CA PHE A 236 -1.75 -1.83 -15.29
C PHE A 236 -2.91 -0.89 -14.95
N ILE A 237 -2.69 0.15 -14.13
CA ILE A 237 -3.72 1.17 -13.86
C ILE A 237 -4.08 2.01 -15.08
N PHE A 238 -3.15 2.12 -16.03
CA PHE A 238 -3.35 2.90 -17.25
C PHE A 238 -4.01 2.06 -18.34
N ARG A 239 -4.17 0.74 -18.14
CA ARG A 239 -4.82 -0.12 -19.12
C ARG A 239 -6.34 -0.05 -18.98
N PRO A 240 -7.09 0.01 -20.10
CA PRO A 240 -8.54 -0.13 -20.06
C PRO A 240 -8.92 -1.46 -19.41
N LEU A 241 -9.95 -1.46 -18.55
CA LEU A 241 -10.50 -2.71 -18.01
C LEU A 241 -11.01 -3.55 -19.18
N MET A 242 -10.34 -4.68 -19.39
CA MET A 242 -10.78 -5.67 -20.36
C MET A 242 -11.83 -6.56 -19.68
N HIS A 243 -12.87 -6.93 -20.42
CA HIS A 243 -13.80 -7.95 -19.94
C HIS A 243 -13.08 -9.29 -19.82
N ASN A 244 -13.37 -10.05 -18.76
CA ASN A 244 -12.84 -11.39 -18.61
C ASN A 244 -13.32 -12.26 -19.79
N THR A 245 -12.39 -12.92 -20.46
CA THR A 245 -12.70 -13.92 -21.49
C THR A 245 -13.30 -15.13 -20.81
N LYS A 246 -14.57 -15.45 -21.11
CA LYS A 246 -15.32 -16.52 -20.44
C LYS A 246 -14.76 -17.92 -20.71
N ASP A 247 -14.13 -18.12 -21.87
CA ASP A 247 -13.48 -19.39 -22.24
C ASP A 247 -12.09 -19.10 -22.86
N PRO A 248 -11.00 -19.45 -22.17
CA PRO A 248 -9.65 -19.22 -22.68
C PRO A 248 -9.13 -20.35 -23.59
N ALA A 249 -9.92 -21.40 -23.89
CA ALA A 249 -9.43 -22.58 -24.61
C ALA A 249 -8.77 -22.23 -25.96
N GLN A 250 -9.41 -21.39 -26.78
CA GLN A 250 -8.86 -20.97 -28.06
C GLN A 250 -7.54 -20.19 -27.91
N LEU A 251 -7.41 -19.38 -26.86
CA LEU A 251 -6.17 -18.66 -26.57
C LEU A 251 -5.04 -19.64 -26.20
N TYR A 252 -5.35 -20.68 -25.41
CA TYR A 252 -4.37 -21.69 -25.04
C TYR A 252 -3.88 -22.48 -26.23
N GLU A 253 -4.76 -22.85 -27.16
CA GLU A 253 -4.36 -23.51 -28.42
C GLU A 253 -3.36 -22.63 -29.21
N ILE A 254 -3.69 -21.34 -29.39
CA ILE A 254 -2.82 -20.38 -30.09
C ILE A 254 -1.45 -20.27 -29.39
N VAL A 255 -1.44 -20.17 -28.06
CA VAL A 255 -0.18 -20.04 -27.30
C VAL A 255 0.64 -21.32 -27.39
N ASP A 256 0.01 -22.50 -27.32
CA ASP A 256 0.66 -23.81 -27.38
C ASP A 256 1.31 -24.08 -28.74
N GLU A 257 0.75 -23.53 -29.82
CA GLU A 257 1.35 -23.57 -31.16
C GLU A 257 2.55 -22.61 -31.28
N LEU A 258 2.52 -21.49 -30.56
CA LEU A 258 3.42 -20.37 -30.79
C LEU A 258 4.62 -20.28 -29.83
N THR A 259 4.65 -21.01 -28.71
CA THR A 259 5.78 -20.95 -27.78
C THR A 259 5.95 -22.25 -27.00
N THR A 260 7.07 -22.39 -26.29
CA THR A 260 7.26 -23.38 -25.21
C THR A 260 7.42 -22.73 -23.83
N SER A 261 7.39 -21.39 -23.78
CA SER A 261 7.61 -20.58 -22.58
C SER A 261 6.49 -19.57 -22.37
N VAL A 262 5.85 -19.63 -21.19
CA VAL A 262 4.70 -18.77 -20.84
C VAL A 262 4.92 -18.03 -19.52
N LEU A 263 4.45 -16.79 -19.45
CA LEU A 263 4.37 -15.97 -18.24
C LEU A 263 2.92 -15.55 -17.96
N PHE A 264 2.42 -15.90 -16.78
CA PHE A 264 1.14 -15.40 -16.27
C PHE A 264 1.36 -14.10 -15.51
N THR A 265 0.63 -13.05 -15.90
CA THR A 265 0.72 -11.70 -15.34
C THR A 265 -0.63 -10.99 -15.45
N GLY A 266 -0.74 -9.72 -15.03
CA GLY A 266 -1.99 -8.96 -15.15
C GLY A 266 -2.49 -8.28 -13.87
N GLY A 267 -1.75 -8.42 -12.77
CA GLY A 267 -2.16 -7.94 -11.46
C GLY A 267 -1.89 -9.00 -10.40
N ASP A 268 -2.80 -9.14 -9.45
CA ASP A 268 -2.78 -10.23 -8.47
C ASP A 268 -3.65 -11.39 -8.98
N LEU A 269 -3.00 -12.50 -9.32
CA LEU A 269 -3.67 -13.68 -9.84
C LEU A 269 -3.99 -14.72 -8.76
N THR A 270 -3.86 -14.36 -7.48
CA THR A 270 -4.12 -15.27 -6.35
C THR A 270 -5.52 -15.87 -6.40
N GLN A 271 -6.53 -15.07 -6.75
CA GLN A 271 -7.93 -15.54 -6.91
C GLN A 271 -8.21 -16.23 -8.26
N HIS A 272 -7.19 -16.36 -9.12
CA HIS A 272 -7.31 -16.84 -10.50
C HIS A 272 -6.33 -17.97 -10.82
N LEU A 273 -5.86 -18.68 -9.78
CA LEU A 273 -4.90 -19.78 -9.94
C LEU A 273 -5.51 -20.94 -10.74
N GLU A 274 -6.83 -21.10 -10.78
CA GLU A 274 -7.49 -22.10 -11.62
C GLU A 274 -7.18 -21.92 -13.11
N HIS A 275 -7.09 -20.68 -13.59
CA HIS A 275 -6.71 -20.38 -14.97
C HIS A 275 -5.27 -20.82 -15.24
N PHE A 276 -4.38 -20.62 -14.28
CA PHE A 276 -2.99 -21.07 -14.38
C PHE A 276 -2.89 -22.61 -14.45
N TYR A 277 -3.61 -23.33 -13.58
CA TYR A 277 -3.59 -24.79 -13.60
C TYR A 277 -4.24 -25.38 -14.86
N CYS A 278 -5.35 -24.79 -15.31
CA CYS A 278 -6.04 -25.21 -16.54
C CYS A 278 -5.14 -25.01 -17.78
N ALA A 279 -4.45 -23.88 -17.85
CA ALA A 279 -3.48 -23.60 -18.89
C ALA A 279 -2.37 -24.65 -18.98
N LEU A 280 -1.75 -25.02 -17.84
CA LEU A 280 -0.64 -25.98 -17.83
C LEU A 280 -1.08 -27.41 -18.11
N SER A 281 -2.34 -27.77 -17.80
CA SER A 281 -2.86 -29.10 -18.10
C SER A 281 -3.30 -29.25 -19.57
N THR A 282 -3.60 -28.14 -20.25
CA THR A 282 -4.12 -28.15 -21.63
C THR A 282 -3.03 -27.87 -22.68
N MET A 283 -2.09 -26.96 -22.42
CA MET A 283 -1.02 -26.60 -23.36
C MET A 283 0.17 -27.57 -23.24
N ARG A 284 0.23 -28.56 -24.13
CA ARG A 284 1.15 -29.71 -24.01
C ARG A 284 2.59 -29.41 -24.44
N ASN A 285 2.81 -28.37 -25.22
CA ASN A 285 4.14 -27.99 -25.71
C ASN A 285 4.87 -27.04 -24.74
N ILE A 286 4.18 -26.55 -23.71
CA ILE A 286 4.77 -25.64 -22.71
C ILE A 286 5.66 -26.43 -21.75
N THR A 287 6.95 -26.11 -21.78
CA THR A 287 7.97 -26.72 -20.92
C THR A 287 8.49 -25.76 -19.86
N THR A 288 8.31 -24.46 -20.07
CA THR A 288 8.73 -23.41 -19.13
C THR A 288 7.55 -22.51 -18.81
N PHE A 289 7.27 -22.31 -17.53
CA PHE A 289 6.20 -21.41 -17.11
C PHE A 289 6.60 -20.59 -15.88
N ALA A 290 5.99 -19.43 -15.73
CA ALA A 290 6.11 -18.59 -14.55
C ALA A 290 4.79 -17.86 -14.29
N ILE A 291 4.52 -17.54 -13.02
CA ILE A 291 3.41 -16.69 -12.60
C ILE A 291 3.94 -15.55 -11.75
N LEU A 292 3.44 -14.34 -12.00
CA LEU A 292 3.73 -13.16 -11.19
C LEU A 292 2.55 -12.87 -10.27
N LEU A 293 2.82 -12.82 -8.97
CA LEU A 293 1.86 -12.50 -7.91
C LEU A 293 2.42 -11.34 -7.08
N ASN A 294 1.55 -10.58 -6.43
CA ASN A 294 1.93 -9.43 -5.60
C ASN A 294 2.54 -9.81 -4.23
N GLY A 295 2.38 -11.08 -3.81
CA GLY A 295 2.87 -11.60 -2.54
C GLY A 295 1.82 -11.67 -1.42
N ASP A 296 0.61 -11.15 -1.60
CA ASP A 296 -0.43 -11.12 -0.54
C ASP A 296 -0.89 -12.54 -0.14
N PHE A 297 -0.83 -13.49 -1.07
CA PHE A 297 -1.07 -14.91 -0.79
C PHE A 297 -0.10 -15.53 0.22
N ALA A 298 1.01 -14.84 0.55
CA ALA A 298 2.00 -15.34 1.51
C ALA A 298 1.58 -15.13 2.98
N ASP A 299 0.57 -14.30 3.26
CA ASP A 299 0.12 -13.98 4.62
C ASP A 299 -1.01 -14.90 5.12
N SER A 300 -1.74 -15.56 4.23
CA SER A 300 -2.87 -16.46 4.56
C SER A 300 -3.10 -17.49 3.46
N ARG A 301 -3.30 -18.76 3.85
CA ARG A 301 -3.65 -19.86 2.94
C ARG A 301 -5.08 -19.78 2.40
N GLU A 302 -5.94 -19.06 3.12
CA GLU A 302 -7.31 -18.80 2.71
C GLU A 302 -7.33 -17.49 1.95
N VAL A 303 -7.66 -17.60 0.67
CA VAL A 303 -7.98 -16.47 -0.19
C VAL A 303 -9.35 -15.98 0.24
N ALA A 304 -9.41 -14.79 0.85
CA ALA A 304 -10.66 -14.12 1.18
C ALA A 304 -11.39 -13.66 -0.10
#